data_AF-A0A9P8VI19-F1
#
_entry.id   AF-A0A9P8VI19-F1
#
_cell.length_a   1.000
_cell.length_b   1.000
_cell.length_c   1.000
_cell.angle_alpha   90.00
_cell.angle_beta   90.00
_cell.angle_gamma   90.00
#
_symmetry.space_group_name_H-M   'P 1'
#
loop_
_entity.id
_entity.type
_entity.pdbx_description
1 polymer ?
#
loop_
_entity_poly.entity_id
_entity_poly.type
_entity_poly.pdbx_seq_one_letter_code
_entity_poly.pdbx_strand_id
1 'polypeptide(L)'
;MAAGYAAFASTPDAGFVFGGRTYNRTNAGSQNLRQYASFNFKTEPWTRHEKPPFYTSNSSLWGGKAIYVPDSGPNGLIFILGGLGMRNTDEYKYVPFNIIYFMDPVTDEWYDQVASSPNNQTPLGRHEHCIAGLSGPNGTYDM
;
A
#
# COMPACT_ATOMS: atom_id res chain seq x y z
N MET A 1 11.29 -3.01 -13.84
CA MET A 1 9.87 -2.63 -14.09
C MET A 1 9.64 -1.31 -13.38
N ALA A 2 9.30 -0.23 -14.08
CA ALA A 2 8.96 1.05 -13.44
C ALA A 2 7.43 1.21 -13.45
N ALA A 3 6.84 1.22 -12.26
CA ALA A 3 5.41 1.41 -12.05
C ALA A 3 5.15 2.87 -11.66
N GLY A 4 4.43 3.61 -12.51
CA GLY A 4 3.97 4.94 -12.13
C GLY A 4 2.82 4.83 -11.12
N TYR A 5 2.75 5.77 -10.18
CA TYR A 5 1.65 5.90 -9.20
C TYR A 5 1.48 4.73 -8.22
N ALA A 6 2.48 3.85 -8.09
CA ALA A 6 2.48 2.82 -7.06
C ALA A 6 2.68 3.42 -5.65
N ALA A 7 2.20 2.71 -4.63
CA ALA A 7 2.58 3.00 -3.25
C ALA A 7 3.85 2.21 -2.91
N PHE A 8 4.74 2.79 -2.11
CA PHE A 8 6.01 2.15 -1.73
C PHE A 8 6.28 2.33 -0.24
N ALA A 9 6.89 1.31 0.36
CA ALA A 9 7.39 1.34 1.72
C ALA A 9 8.74 0.62 1.78
N SER A 10 9.56 0.97 2.76
CA SER A 10 10.81 0.26 3.04
C SER A 10 10.80 -0.20 4.48
N THR A 11 11.16 -1.44 4.70
CA THR A 11 11.56 -1.98 6.00
C THR A 11 13.10 -1.93 6.08
N PRO A 12 13.72 -2.31 7.21
CA PRO A 12 15.18 -2.44 7.29
C PRO A 12 15.76 -3.45 6.29
N ASP A 13 15.01 -4.48 5.92
CA ASP A 13 15.50 -5.63 5.15
C ASP A 13 14.95 -5.71 3.72
N ALA A 14 13.88 -4.98 3.40
CA ALA A 14 13.27 -5.04 2.07
C ALA A 14 12.52 -3.76 1.67
N GLY A 15 12.46 -3.53 0.36
CA GLY A 15 11.60 -2.53 -0.26
C GLY A 15 10.32 -3.18 -0.80
N PHE A 16 9.20 -2.48 -0.75
CA PHE A 16 7.89 -2.95 -1.20
C PHE A 16 7.27 -1.95 -2.18
N VAL A 17 6.64 -2.47 -3.24
CA VAL A 17 5.93 -1.67 -4.25
C VAL A 17 4.56 -2.28 -4.48
N PHE A 18 3.50 -1.53 -4.16
CA PHE A 18 2.11 -1.95 -4.26
C PHE A 18 1.43 -1.27 -5.45
N GLY A 19 1.00 -2.08 -6.41
CA GLY A 19 0.20 -1.62 -7.53
C GLY A 19 0.96 -0.77 -8.55
N GLY A 20 0.31 0.30 -9.01
CA GLY A 20 0.76 1.18 -10.08
C GLY A 20 0.40 0.71 -11.49
N ARG A 21 0.97 1.37 -12.49
CA ARG A 21 0.73 1.06 -13.91
C ARG A 21 2.03 1.03 -14.68
N THR A 22 2.12 0.07 -15.60
CA THR A 22 3.15 0.09 -16.64
C THR A 22 2.71 1.01 -17.77
N TYR A 23 3.67 1.67 -18.41
CA TYR A 23 3.41 2.51 -19.57
C TYR A 23 4.08 1.91 -20.80
N ASN A 24 3.65 2.34 -21.99
CA ASN A 24 4.25 1.90 -23.26
C ASN A 24 5.77 2.17 -23.34
N ARG A 25 6.30 3.07 -22.49
CA ARG A 25 7.74 3.33 -22.36
C ARG A 25 8.48 2.27 -21.54
N THR A 26 7.78 1.50 -20.72
CA THR A 26 8.36 0.53 -19.77
C THR A 26 7.89 -0.91 -20.02
N ASN A 27 6.88 -1.11 -20.87
CA ASN A 27 6.39 -2.41 -21.30
C ASN A 27 5.66 -2.29 -22.67
N ALA A 28 5.44 -3.41 -23.36
CA ALA A 28 4.62 -3.47 -24.58
C ALA A 28 3.12 -3.33 -24.23
N GLY A 29 2.71 -2.12 -23.82
CA GLY A 29 1.35 -1.81 -23.41
C GLY A 29 1.24 -1.20 -22.03
N SER A 30 0.14 -0.46 -21.82
CA SER A 30 -0.22 0.06 -20.52
C SER A 30 -1.08 -0.93 -19.74
N GLN A 31 -0.58 -1.42 -18.60
CA GLN A 31 -1.28 -2.39 -17.77
C GLN A 31 -1.29 -1.97 -16.30
N ASN A 32 -2.44 -2.14 -15.66
CA ASN A 32 -2.61 -1.98 -14.22
C ASN A 32 -1.99 -3.16 -13.48
N LEU A 33 -1.13 -2.88 -12.51
CA LEU A 33 -0.44 -3.89 -11.72
C LEU A 33 -1.32 -4.27 -10.53
N ARG A 34 -1.96 -5.44 -10.58
CA ARG A 34 -2.88 -5.89 -9.53
C ARG A 34 -2.17 -6.55 -8.34
N GLN A 35 -0.85 -6.60 -8.37
CA GLN A 35 -0.02 -7.29 -7.39
C GLN A 35 0.92 -6.30 -6.72
N TYR A 36 1.71 -6.79 -5.80
CA TYR A 36 2.85 -6.07 -5.26
C TYR A 36 4.11 -6.90 -5.44
N ALA A 37 5.24 -6.23 -5.29
CA ALA A 37 6.54 -6.85 -5.32
C ALA A 37 7.34 -6.40 -4.10
N SER A 38 8.19 -7.28 -3.60
CA SER A 38 9.22 -6.92 -2.63
C SER A 38 10.60 -7.14 -3.22
N PHE A 39 11.58 -6.37 -2.75
CA PHE A 39 12.98 -6.50 -3.07
C PHE A 39 13.76 -6.69 -1.77
N ASN A 40 14.41 -7.84 -1.62
CA ASN A 40 15.20 -8.13 -0.44
C ASN A 40 16.58 -7.46 -0.56
N PHE A 41 16.96 -6.62 0.40
CA PHE A 41 18.22 -5.88 0.37
C PHE A 41 19.46 -6.72 0.64
N LYS A 42 19.29 -7.93 1.20
CA LYS A 42 20.40 -8.86 1.51
C LYS A 42 20.66 -9.84 0.38
N THR A 43 19.61 -10.42 -0.20
CA THR A 43 19.74 -11.45 -1.24
C THR A 43 19.63 -10.88 -2.65
N GLU A 44 19.07 -9.67 -2.79
CA GLU A 44 18.86 -8.93 -4.04
C GLU A 44 17.89 -9.52 -5.11
N PRO A 45 16.99 -10.50 -4.86
CA PRO A 45 15.93 -10.82 -5.81
C PRO A 45 14.70 -9.93 -5.60
N TRP A 46 13.99 -9.68 -6.71
CA TRP A 46 12.59 -9.25 -6.68
C TRP A 46 11.68 -10.45 -6.51
N THR A 47 10.78 -10.40 -5.54
CA THR A 47 9.72 -11.38 -5.32
C THR A 47 8.39 -10.76 -5.71
N ARG A 48 7.61 -11.49 -6.53
CA ARG A 48 6.25 -11.11 -6.91
C ARG A 48 5.28 -11.78 -5.95
N HIS A 49 4.34 -11.00 -5.43
CA HIS A 49 3.32 -11.47 -4.52
C HIS A 49 1.95 -11.44 -5.17
N GLU A 50 0.99 -12.09 -4.53
CA GLU A 50 -0.38 -12.14 -5.02
C GLU A 50 -1.12 -10.82 -4.81
N LYS A 51 -2.37 -10.79 -5.27
CA LYS A 51 -3.24 -9.62 -5.22
C LYS A 51 -3.63 -9.28 -3.75
N PRO A 52 -3.30 -8.08 -3.22
CA PRO A 52 -3.76 -7.59 -1.93
C PRO A 52 -5.29 -7.51 -1.77
N PRO A 53 -5.81 -7.58 -0.53
CA PRO A 53 -7.25 -7.63 -0.26
C PRO A 53 -7.98 -6.30 -0.50
N PHE A 54 -7.30 -5.15 -0.41
CA PHE A 54 -7.91 -3.83 -0.60
C PHE A 54 -8.28 -3.50 -2.05
N TYR A 55 -7.94 -4.39 -2.99
CA TYR A 55 -8.36 -4.26 -4.37
C TYR A 55 -9.77 -4.81 -4.61
N THR A 56 -10.70 -3.92 -4.93
CA THR A 56 -11.97 -4.33 -5.56
C THR A 56 -11.70 -5.02 -6.91
N SER A 57 -12.59 -5.92 -7.33
CA SER A 57 -12.42 -6.83 -8.49
C SER A 57 -11.61 -6.24 -9.67
N ASN A 58 -10.45 -6.85 -9.94
CA ASN A 58 -9.49 -6.45 -11.00
C ASN A 58 -8.87 -5.05 -10.93
N SER A 59 -8.90 -4.36 -9.79
CA SER A 59 -8.24 -3.06 -9.63
C SER A 59 -6.75 -3.13 -9.23
N SER A 60 -6.01 -2.08 -9.55
CA SER A 60 -4.65 -1.77 -9.10
C SER A 60 -4.64 -0.53 -8.20
N LEU A 61 -3.64 -0.40 -7.33
CA LEU A 61 -3.51 0.74 -6.42
C LEU A 61 -2.87 1.86 -7.20
N TRP A 62 -3.48 3.04 -7.12
CA TRP A 62 -2.99 4.24 -7.78
C TRP A 62 -2.97 5.40 -6.81
N GLY A 63 -1.82 6.05 -6.68
CA GLY A 63 -1.63 7.21 -5.82
C GLY A 63 -1.89 6.94 -4.33
N GLY A 64 -1.90 5.67 -3.90
CA GLY A 64 -1.95 5.31 -2.49
C GLY A 64 -0.66 5.67 -1.78
N LYS A 65 -0.66 5.49 -0.46
CA LYS A 65 0.57 5.55 0.34
C LYS A 65 0.74 4.27 1.14
N ALA A 66 2.00 3.89 1.29
CA ALA A 66 2.40 2.79 2.14
C ALA A 66 3.41 3.34 3.16
N ILE A 67 3.30 2.91 4.41
CA ILE A 67 4.23 3.30 5.48
C ILE A 67 4.53 2.09 6.36
N TYR A 68 5.80 1.93 6.70
CA TYR A 68 6.24 0.88 7.63
C TYR A 68 6.23 1.43 9.06
N VAL A 69 5.57 0.69 9.95
CA VAL A 69 5.49 0.98 11.38
C VAL A 69 6.25 -0.10 12.14
N PRO A 70 7.47 0.19 12.63
CA PRO A 70 8.36 -0.83 13.20
C PRO A 70 7.86 -1.42 14.51
N ASP A 71 7.13 -0.63 15.29
CA ASP A 71 6.75 -0.98 16.67
C ASP A 71 5.40 -1.74 16.75
N SER A 72 4.80 -2.04 15.60
CA SER A 72 3.51 -2.75 15.50
C SER A 72 3.72 -4.22 15.16
N GLY A 73 3.41 -5.12 16.09
CA GLY A 73 3.62 -6.57 15.90
C GLY A 73 5.10 -6.99 15.97
N PRO A 74 5.41 -8.29 15.84
CA PRO A 74 6.78 -8.81 16.03
C PRO A 74 7.75 -8.43 14.89
N ASN A 75 7.23 -8.13 13.69
CA ASN A 75 8.02 -7.85 12.49
C ASN A 75 7.86 -6.40 11.99
N GLY A 76 7.15 -5.56 12.74
CA GLY A 76 6.56 -4.33 12.22
C GLY A 76 5.41 -4.62 11.23
N LEU A 77 4.64 -3.60 10.88
CA LEU A 77 3.54 -3.71 9.91
C LEU A 77 3.67 -2.65 8.83
N ILE A 78 3.32 -3.00 7.59
CA ILE A 78 3.16 -2.04 6.50
C ILE A 78 1.69 -1.67 6.38
N PHE A 79 1.38 -0.39 6.56
CA PHE A 79 0.04 0.16 6.39
C PHE A 79 -0.15 0.69 4.98
N ILE A 80 -1.32 0.44 4.39
CA ILE A 80 -1.73 0.94 3.08
C ILE A 80 -2.90 1.90 3.26
N LEU A 81 -2.72 3.14 2.81
CA LEU A 81 -3.62 4.25 3.08
C LEU A 81 -4.03 4.95 1.79
N GLY A 82 -5.34 5.13 1.63
CA GLY A 82 -5.95 5.81 0.49
C GLY A 82 -5.52 5.27 -0.87
N GLY A 83 -5.61 6.13 -1.87
CA GLY A 83 -5.40 5.80 -3.27
C GLY A 83 -6.70 5.50 -4.01
N LEU A 84 -6.54 5.10 -5.27
CA LEU A 84 -7.59 4.63 -6.15
C LEU A 84 -7.39 3.15 -6.42
N GLY A 85 -8.45 2.36 -6.28
CA GLY A 85 -8.58 1.08 -6.95
C GLY A 85 -8.99 1.34 -8.40
N MET A 86 -8.02 1.34 -9.33
CA MET A 86 -8.26 1.55 -10.75
C MET A 86 -8.37 0.22 -11.51
N ARG A 87 -9.52 -0.02 -12.14
CA ARG A 87 -9.69 -1.15 -13.07
C ARG A 87 -9.27 -0.76 -14.49
N ASN A 88 -9.68 0.43 -14.94
CA ASN A 88 -9.24 1.12 -16.15
C ASN A 88 -9.25 2.64 -15.87
N THR A 89 -9.02 3.48 -16.88
CA THR A 89 -8.95 4.96 -16.71
C THR A 89 -10.26 5.59 -16.28
N ASP A 90 -11.40 4.99 -16.61
CA ASP A 90 -12.73 5.57 -16.41
C ASP A 90 -13.50 4.87 -15.27
N GLU A 91 -13.00 3.72 -14.80
CA GLU A 91 -13.59 2.90 -13.74
C GLU A 91 -12.61 2.83 -12.55
N TYR A 92 -12.78 3.75 -11.61
CA TYR A 92 -12.00 3.82 -10.39
C TYR A 92 -12.89 4.00 -9.15
N LYS A 93 -12.38 3.54 -8.01
CA LYS A 93 -12.97 3.80 -6.68
C LYS A 93 -11.89 4.26 -5.73
N TYR A 94 -12.23 5.18 -4.83
CA TYR A 94 -11.35 5.53 -3.74
C TYR A 94 -11.18 4.34 -2.79
N VAL A 95 -9.94 4.07 -2.40
CA VAL A 95 -9.67 3.23 -1.23
C VAL A 95 -10.05 4.06 -0.01
N PRO A 96 -11.04 3.62 0.79
CA PRO A 96 -11.56 4.45 1.85
C PRO A 96 -10.67 4.37 3.10
N PHE A 97 -10.69 5.41 3.93
CA PHE A 97 -9.97 5.43 5.21
C PHE A 97 -10.79 4.86 6.38
N ASN A 98 -12.03 4.43 6.13
CA ASN A 98 -12.84 3.78 7.16
C ASN A 98 -12.45 2.31 7.38
N ILE A 99 -11.68 1.73 6.47
CA ILE A 99 -11.05 0.42 6.62
C ILE A 99 -9.55 0.62 6.35
N ILE A 100 -8.73 0.35 7.36
CA ILE A 100 -7.29 0.43 7.28
C ILE A 100 -6.75 -0.96 6.98
N TYR A 101 -5.99 -1.08 5.90
CA TYR A 101 -5.35 -2.33 5.50
C TYR A 101 -3.89 -2.29 5.87
N PHE A 102 -3.39 -3.41 6.38
CA PHE A 102 -1.99 -3.55 6.74
C PHE A 102 -1.52 -5.00 6.57
N MET A 103 -0.22 -5.19 6.46
CA MET A 103 0.38 -6.51 6.32
C MET A 103 1.64 -6.67 7.16
N ASP A 104 1.94 -7.91 7.56
CA ASP A 104 3.23 -8.30 8.11
C ASP A 104 4.22 -8.57 6.96
N PRO A 105 5.32 -7.80 6.84
CA PRO A 105 6.25 -7.88 5.72
C PRO A 105 7.08 -9.18 5.67
N VAL A 106 7.07 -9.98 6.73
CA VAL A 106 7.83 -11.24 6.83
C VAL A 106 6.93 -12.45 6.57
N THR A 107 5.75 -12.48 7.19
CA THR A 107 4.82 -13.62 7.04
C THR A 107 3.93 -13.50 5.80
N ASP A 108 3.87 -12.32 5.19
CA ASP A 108 2.99 -11.98 4.06
C ASP A 108 1.49 -12.04 4.41
N GLU A 109 1.16 -12.02 5.70
CA GLU A 109 -0.21 -12.01 6.18
C GLU A 109 -0.83 -10.62 6.09
N TRP A 110 -2.06 -10.57 5.61
CA TRP A 110 -2.86 -9.36 5.46
C TRP A 110 -3.95 -9.25 6.52
N TYR A 111 -4.19 -8.04 6.96
CA TYR A 111 -5.20 -7.70 7.94
C TYR A 111 -5.95 -6.43 7.52
N ASP A 112 -7.15 -6.28 8.06
CA ASP A 112 -7.93 -5.06 7.93
C ASP A 112 -8.58 -4.70 9.26
N GLN A 113 -8.77 -3.41 9.48
CA GLN A 113 -9.42 -2.88 10.67
C GLN A 113 -10.35 -1.73 10.30
N VAL A 114 -11.58 -1.76 10.83
CA VAL A 114 -12.49 -0.62 10.73
C VAL A 114 -11.96 0.52 11.61
N ALA A 115 -11.71 1.68 11.01
CA ALA A 115 -11.24 2.86 11.73
C ALA A 115 -12.36 3.39 12.63
N SER A 116 -12.10 3.50 13.94
CA SER A 116 -12.99 4.21 14.85
C SER A 116 -12.81 5.71 14.67
N SER A 117 -13.92 6.44 14.50
CA SER A 117 -13.86 7.89 14.46
C SER A 117 -14.94 8.52 15.35
N PRO A 118 -14.55 8.94 16.57
CA PRO A 118 -15.40 9.81 17.38
C PRO A 118 -15.80 11.03 16.53
N ASN A 119 -17.10 11.31 16.47
CA ASN A 119 -17.67 12.42 15.69
C ASN A 119 -17.52 12.34 14.16
N ASN A 120 -17.33 11.13 13.60
CA ASN A 120 -17.36 10.91 12.15
C ASN A 120 -16.32 11.75 11.36
N GLN A 121 -15.13 11.90 11.94
CA GLN A 121 -13.99 12.65 11.40
C GLN A 121 -13.02 11.79 10.56
N THR A 122 -13.39 10.55 10.21
CA THR A 122 -12.57 9.72 9.32
C THR A 122 -12.33 10.47 8.01
N PRO A 123 -11.06 10.57 7.55
CA PRO A 123 -10.78 11.23 6.28
C PRO A 123 -11.60 10.63 5.13
N LEU A 124 -12.13 11.48 4.25
CA LEU A 124 -12.68 11.02 2.99
C LEU A 124 -11.57 10.36 2.14
N GLY A 125 -11.96 9.38 1.32
CA GLY A 125 -11.08 8.71 0.37
C GLY A 125 -10.35 9.73 -0.52
N ARG A 126 -9.03 9.57 -0.64
CA ARG A 126 -8.13 10.48 -1.37
C ARG A 126 -6.94 9.72 -1.95
N HIS A 127 -6.37 10.23 -3.03
CA HIS A 127 -5.16 9.71 -3.68
C HIS A 127 -4.12 10.82 -3.81
N GLU A 128 -2.87 10.45 -4.08
CA GLU A 128 -1.71 11.36 -4.24
C GLU A 128 -1.43 12.26 -3.02
N HIS A 129 -1.99 11.91 -1.86
CA HIS A 129 -1.75 12.58 -0.60
C HIS A 129 -0.35 12.28 -0.06
N CYS A 130 0.14 13.12 0.85
CA CYS A 130 1.35 12.88 1.62
C CYS A 130 1.01 12.17 2.93
N ILE A 131 1.96 11.39 3.43
CA ILE A 131 1.93 10.82 4.78
C ILE A 131 3.32 10.95 5.37
N ALA A 132 3.37 11.17 6.69
CA ALA A 132 4.58 11.07 7.48
C ALA A 132 4.23 10.29 8.73
N GLY A 133 5.20 9.58 9.30
CA GLY A 133 4.98 8.81 10.52
C GLY A 133 5.96 9.19 11.60
N LEU A 134 5.52 9.16 12.84
CA LEU A 134 6.34 9.43 14.01
C LEU A 134 5.99 8.44 15.13
N SER A 135 7.00 7.75 15.66
CA SER A 135 6.83 6.95 16.87
C SER A 135 6.57 7.89 18.06
N GLY A 136 5.46 7.65 18.74
CA GLY A 136 5.05 8.38 19.93
C GLY A 136 5.48 7.68 21.22
N PRO A 137 5.29 8.34 22.38
CA PRO A 137 5.48 7.70 23.67
C PRO A 137 4.56 6.47 23.86
N ASN A 138 5.00 5.52 24.68
CA ASN A 138 4.20 4.33 25.04
C ASN A 138 3.85 3.40 23.86
N GLY A 139 4.68 3.38 22.81
CA GLY A 139 4.49 2.46 21.68
C GLY A 139 3.34 2.85 20.75
N THR A 140 2.93 4.11 20.75
CA THR A 140 2.00 4.63 19.74
C THR A 140 2.75 5.04 18.47
N TYR A 141 2.03 5.15 17.37
CA TYR A 141 2.57 5.65 16.11
C TYR A 141 1.56 6.60 15.47
N ASP A 142 2.00 7.85 15.25
CA ASP A 142 1.18 8.88 14.64
C ASP A 142 1.45 8.92 13.13
N MET A 143 0.37 9.08 12.35
CA MET A 143 0.34 9.03 10.88
C MET A 143 -0.45 10.20 10.29
#